data_AF-A0A453N3F2-F1
#
_entry.id   AF-A0A453N3F2-F1
#
_cell.length_a   1.000
_cell.length_b   1.000
_cell.length_c   1.000
_cell.angle_alpha   90.00
_cell.angle_beta   90.00
_cell.angle_gamma   90.00
#
_symmetry.space_group_name_H-M   'P 1'
#
loop_
_entity.id
_entity.type
_entity.pdbx_description
1 polymer ?
#
loop_
_entity_poly.entity_id
_entity_poly.type
_entity_poly.pdbx_seq_one_letter_code
_entity_poly.pdbx_strand_id
1 'polypeptide(L)'
;MPASSGVMQTMGRDVRLQYAASFETCYSFRLLFYAGTFYPIMGALRMAYPNKYEIFRRVDEPNGEKYDLLAEFTGNPTADDITNAFVGPKKKKENAPSGFWGFLSGIL
;
A
#
# COMPACT_ATOMS: atom_id res chain seq x y z
N MET A 1 20.12 -17.52 -13.65
CA MET A 1 20.67 -17.01 -12.38
C MET A 1 21.11 -18.19 -11.53
N PRO A 2 22.21 -18.11 -10.75
CA PRO A 2 22.58 -19.16 -9.80
C PRO A 2 21.42 -19.41 -8.81
N ALA A 3 21.41 -20.60 -8.18
CA ALA A 3 20.46 -20.89 -7.11
C ALA A 3 20.68 -19.91 -5.94
N SER A 4 19.63 -19.64 -5.16
CA SER A 4 19.69 -18.75 -3.98
C SER A 4 20.74 -19.17 -2.94
N SER A 5 21.21 -20.43 -2.98
CA SER A 5 22.32 -20.93 -2.17
C SER A 5 23.69 -20.34 -2.54
N GLY A 6 23.85 -19.77 -3.74
CA GLY A 6 25.12 -19.23 -4.26
C GLY A 6 25.39 -17.76 -3.91
N VAL A 7 24.54 -17.09 -3.12
CA VAL A 7 24.68 -15.65 -2.79
C VAL A 7 26.01 -15.32 -2.13
N MET A 8 26.62 -16.25 -1.38
CA MET A 8 27.95 -16.03 -0.78
C MET A 8 29.10 -16.09 -1.80
N GLN A 9 28.89 -16.65 -3.00
CA GLN A 9 29.90 -16.74 -4.05
C GLN A 9 30.03 -15.44 -4.86
N THR A 10 29.03 -14.56 -4.79
CA THR A 10 29.06 -13.25 -5.47
C THR A 10 30.05 -12.32 -4.75
N MET A 11 31.12 -11.90 -5.44
CA MET A 11 32.13 -11.02 -4.84
C MET A 11 31.62 -9.57 -4.69
N GLY A 12 31.83 -9.00 -3.51
CA GLY A 12 31.38 -7.64 -3.17
C GLY A 12 30.06 -7.61 -2.39
N ARG A 13 29.99 -6.80 -1.33
CA ARG A 13 28.77 -6.63 -0.52
C ARG A 13 27.60 -6.10 -1.36
N ASP A 14 27.88 -5.10 -2.19
CA ASP A 14 26.84 -4.43 -2.98
C ASP A 14 26.27 -5.35 -4.06
N VAL A 15 27.14 -6.14 -4.71
CA VAL A 15 26.71 -7.13 -5.70
C VAL A 15 25.88 -8.23 -5.06
N ARG A 16 26.22 -8.65 -3.83
CA ARG A 16 25.39 -9.60 -3.05
C ARG A 16 24.03 -9.03 -2.69
N LEU A 17 23.95 -7.77 -2.29
CA LEU A 17 22.68 -7.10 -1.99
C LEU A 17 21.82 -6.94 -3.25
N GLN A 18 22.40 -6.55 -4.38
CA GLN A 18 21.70 -6.48 -5.66
C GLN A 18 21.22 -7.85 -6.13
N TYR A 19 22.06 -8.87 -6.00
CA TYR A 19 21.70 -10.25 -6.36
C TYR A 19 20.59 -10.80 -5.46
N ALA A 20 20.65 -10.56 -4.15
CA ALA A 20 19.59 -10.93 -3.22
C ALA A 20 18.27 -10.17 -3.50
N ALA A 21 18.35 -8.90 -3.89
CA ALA A 21 17.19 -8.10 -4.27
C ALA A 21 16.58 -8.52 -5.62
N SER A 22 17.32 -9.26 -6.44
CA SER A 22 16.82 -9.77 -7.73
C SER A 22 15.91 -10.98 -7.60
N PHE A 23 15.85 -11.63 -6.43
CA PHE A 23 14.97 -12.76 -6.21
C PHE A 23 13.51 -12.32 -6.13
N GLU A 24 12.64 -13.04 -6.82
CA GLU A 24 11.20 -12.84 -6.71
C GLU A 24 10.73 -13.28 -5.32
N THR A 25 9.94 -12.42 -4.67
CA THR A 25 9.38 -12.72 -3.36
C THR A 25 8.25 -13.73 -3.51
N CYS A 26 8.43 -14.96 -3.00
CA CYS A 26 7.39 -16.00 -3.09
C CYS A 26 6.17 -15.70 -2.23
N TYR A 27 6.35 -15.02 -1.10
CA TYR A 27 5.27 -14.69 -0.16
C TYR A 27 5.64 -13.47 0.70
N SER A 28 4.66 -12.61 0.97
CA SER A 28 4.80 -11.47 1.88
C SER A 28 3.50 -11.27 2.66
N PHE A 29 3.61 -11.17 3.98
CA PHE A 29 2.50 -10.81 4.86
C PHE A 29 2.97 -9.76 5.87
N ARG A 30 2.27 -8.62 5.93
CA ARG A 30 2.63 -7.50 6.79
C ARG A 30 1.38 -6.90 7.45
N LEU A 31 1.39 -6.81 8.78
CA LEU A 31 0.36 -6.08 9.52
C LEU A 31 0.58 -4.57 9.38
N LEU A 32 -0.51 -3.83 9.25
CA LEU A 32 -0.52 -2.39 9.05
C LEU A 32 -1.00 -1.71 10.33
N PHE A 33 -0.25 -0.70 10.79
CA PHE A 33 -0.53 0.03 12.01
C PHE A 33 -0.77 1.50 11.71
N TYR A 34 -1.60 2.15 12.54
CA TYR A 34 -1.78 3.59 12.48
C TYR A 34 -0.73 4.30 13.36
N ALA A 35 0.05 5.20 12.77
CA ALA A 35 1.05 5.97 13.50
C ALA A 35 0.41 6.89 14.55
N GLY A 36 1.04 7.03 15.72
CA GLY A 36 0.57 7.93 16.78
C GLY A 36 -0.50 7.34 17.71
N THR A 37 -0.74 6.03 17.65
CA THR A 37 -1.60 5.30 18.59
C THR A 37 -0.81 4.15 19.21
N PHE A 38 -1.26 3.60 20.35
CA PHE A 38 -0.61 2.46 21.04
C PHE A 38 -0.78 1.11 20.28
N TYR A 39 -0.73 1.14 18.95
CA TYR A 39 -0.73 -0.01 18.03
C TYR A 39 -2.08 -0.74 17.79
N PRO A 40 -3.16 -0.06 17.40
CA PRO A 40 -4.27 -0.75 16.73
C PRO A 40 -3.79 -1.22 15.36
N ILE A 41 -3.85 -2.55 15.14
CA ILE A 41 -3.73 -3.15 13.81
C ILE A 41 -4.93 -2.65 13.00
N MET A 42 -4.66 -1.96 11.89
CA MET A 42 -5.71 -1.43 11.02
C MET A 42 -6.03 -2.36 9.86
N GLY A 43 -5.14 -3.30 9.57
CA GLY A 43 -5.25 -4.15 8.39
C GLY A 43 -4.00 -4.96 8.12
N ALA A 44 -3.96 -5.57 6.94
CA ALA A 44 -2.86 -6.42 6.50
C ALA A 44 -2.58 -6.23 5.00
N LEU A 45 -1.30 -6.31 4.62
CA LEU A 45 -0.85 -6.43 3.24
C LEU A 45 -0.42 -7.88 3.01
N ARG A 46 -1.02 -8.53 2.01
CA ARG A 46 -0.76 -9.91 1.63
C ARG A 46 -0.28 -9.98 0.18
N MET A 47 0.69 -10.84 -0.10
CA MET A 47 1.05 -11.24 -1.45
C MET A 47 1.53 -12.69 -1.41
N ALA A 48 1.04 -13.51 -2.34
CA ALA A 48 1.50 -14.86 -2.55
C ALA A 48 1.80 -15.02 -4.04
N TYR A 49 3.08 -15.14 -4.42
CA TYR A 49 3.49 -15.26 -5.83
C TYR A 49 2.78 -16.47 -6.48
N PRO A 50 2.25 -16.35 -7.71
CA PRO A 50 2.36 -15.23 -8.67
C PRO A 50 1.22 -14.19 -8.56
N ASN A 51 0.49 -14.16 -7.45
CA ASN A 51 -0.67 -13.30 -7.27
C ASN A 51 -0.30 -11.86 -6.93
N LYS A 52 -1.28 -10.98 -7.09
CA LYS A 52 -1.21 -9.56 -6.77
C LYS A 52 -0.99 -9.32 -5.27
N TYR A 53 -0.56 -8.11 -4.96
CA TYR A 53 -0.60 -7.58 -3.60
C TYR A 53 -2.03 -7.18 -3.26
N GLU A 54 -2.50 -7.57 -2.09
CA GLU A 54 -3.83 -7.29 -1.58
C GLU A 54 -3.72 -6.55 -0.25
N ILE A 55 -4.48 -5.47 -0.11
CA ILE A 55 -4.61 -4.73 1.14
C ILE A 55 -5.96 -5.08 1.74
N PHE A 56 -5.95 -5.47 3.01
CA PHE A 56 -7.13 -5.75 3.81
C PHE A 56 -7.29 -4.72 4.92
N ARG A 57 -8.54 -4.35 5.21
CA ARG A 57 -8.94 -3.61 6.41
C ARG A 57 -9.34 -4.57 7.50
N ARG A 58 -8.84 -4.36 8.72
CA ARG A 58 -9.35 -5.06 9.91
C ARG A 58 -10.70 -4.49 10.29
N VAL A 59 -11.68 -5.37 10.50
CA VAL A 59 -13.01 -5.08 11.03
C VAL A 59 -13.17 -5.89 12.30
N ASP A 60 -13.45 -5.21 13.40
CA ASP A 60 -13.68 -5.88 14.68
C ASP A 60 -15.10 -6.44 14.70
N GLU A 61 -15.23 -7.75 14.90
CA GLU A 61 -16.50 -8.47 15.02
C GLU A 61 -16.70 -8.97 16.46
N PRO A 62 -17.94 -9.25 16.90
CA PRO A 62 -18.21 -9.71 18.27
C PRO A 62 -17.45 -10.98 18.67
N ASN A 63 -17.10 -11.83 17.70
CA ASN A 63 -16.42 -13.12 17.92
C ASN A 63 -14.99 -13.17 17.35
N GLY A 64 -14.39 -12.04 16.97
CA GLY A 64 -13.03 -12.01 16.44
C GLY A 64 -12.71 -10.81 15.57
N GLU A 65 -11.72 -10.96 14.69
CA GLU A 65 -11.38 -9.97 13.69
C GLU A 65 -11.61 -10.54 12.29
N LYS A 66 -12.17 -9.71 11.42
CA LYS A 66 -12.35 -10.00 10.01
C LYS A 66 -11.48 -9.07 9.18
N TYR A 67 -11.06 -9.54 8.01
CA TYR A 67 -10.27 -8.77 7.06
C TYR A 67 -11.06 -8.60 5.76
N ASP A 68 -11.47 -7.36 5.47
CA ASP A 68 -12.18 -7.02 4.24
C ASP A 68 -11.19 -6.49 3.19
N LEU A 69 -11.28 -6.99 1.96
CA LEU A 69 -10.42 -6.55 0.86
C LEU A 69 -10.69 -5.08 0.51
N LEU A 70 -9.64 -4.26 0.53
CA LEU A 70 -9.71 -2.84 0.17
C LEU A 70 -9.20 -2.56 -1.25
N ALA A 71 -8.07 -3.15 -1.63
CA ALA A 71 -7.40 -2.83 -2.88
C ALA A 71 -6.46 -3.95 -3.32
N GLU A 72 -6.25 -4.04 -4.63
CA GLU A 72 -5.31 -4.95 -5.28
C GLU A 72 -4.27 -4.17 -6.09
N PHE A 73 -3.02 -4.60 -6.05
CA PHE A 73 -1.90 -4.00 -6.78
C PHE A 73 -1.11 -5.07 -7.50
N THR A 74 -0.74 -4.80 -8.76
CA THR A 74 0.10 -5.72 -9.56
C THR A 74 1.57 -5.70 -9.12
N GLY A 75 2.02 -4.64 -8.47
CA GLY A 75 3.35 -4.49 -7.88
C GLY A 75 3.28 -4.22 -6.38
N ASN A 76 4.45 -4.21 -5.73
CA ASN A 76 4.55 -3.90 -4.31
C ASN A 76 4.09 -2.44 -4.05
N PRO A 77 3.00 -2.22 -3.29
CA PRO A 77 2.46 -0.88 -3.08
C PRO A 77 3.38 -0.03 -2.21
N THR A 78 3.42 1.28 -2.50
CA THR A 78 4.17 2.25 -1.68
C THR A 78 3.39 2.60 -0.41
N ALA A 79 4.05 3.28 0.55
CA ALA A 79 3.38 3.74 1.76
C ALA A 79 2.18 4.64 1.46
N ASP A 80 2.31 5.53 0.46
CA ASP A 80 1.24 6.42 0.03
C ASP A 80 0.06 5.67 -0.60
N ASP A 81 0.34 4.63 -1.41
CA ASP A 81 -0.69 3.76 -1.99
C ASP A 81 -1.50 3.06 -0.90
N ILE A 82 -0.82 2.54 0.12
CA ILE A 82 -1.45 1.92 1.28
C ILE A 82 -2.34 2.94 1.98
N THR A 83 -1.81 4.13 2.34
CA THR A 83 -2.60 5.16 3.03
C THR A 83 -3.82 5.59 2.21
N ASN A 84 -3.67 5.78 0.90
CA ASN A 84 -4.77 6.16 0.01
C ASN A 84 -5.86 5.07 -0.05
N ALA A 85 -5.47 3.79 -0.03
CA ALA A 85 -6.43 2.68 0.04
C ALA A 85 -7.30 2.72 1.31
N PHE A 86 -6.76 3.18 2.44
CA PHE A 86 -7.53 3.32 3.68
C PHE A 86 -8.43 4.56 3.70
N VAL A 87 -7.98 5.69 3.14
CA VAL A 87 -8.75 6.95 3.10
C VAL A 87 -9.92 6.88 2.10
N GLY A 88 -9.83 6.02 1.09
CA GLY A 88 -10.79 5.92 -0.01
C GLY A 88 -10.55 7.00 -1.08
N PRO A 89 -11.24 6.92 -2.24
CA PRO A 89 -11.07 7.92 -3.28
C PRO A 89 -11.47 9.29 -2.75
N LYS A 90 -10.54 10.24 -2.75
CA LYS A 90 -10.90 11.66 -2.63
C LYS A 90 -11.89 11.93 -3.76
N LYS A 91 -13.15 12.23 -3.44
CA LYS A 91 -14.07 12.81 -4.43
C LYS A 91 -13.31 13.98 -5.06
N LYS A 92 -12.96 13.89 -6.34
CA LYS A 92 -12.61 15.09 -7.10
C LYS A 92 -13.77 16.04 -6.86
N LYS A 93 -13.51 17.21 -6.26
CA LYS A 93 -14.45 18.32 -6.35
C LYS A 93 -14.49 18.66 -7.83
N GLU A 94 -15.38 18.02 -8.57
CA GLU A 94 -15.74 18.43 -9.91
C GLU A 94 -16.29 19.84 -9.78
N ASN A 95 -15.51 20.79 -10.29
CA ASN A 95 -15.90 22.13 -10.69
C ASN A 95 -16.62 22.97 -9.63
N ALA A 96 -15.88 23.46 -8.65
CA ALA A 96 -16.18 24.82 -8.17
C ALA A 96 -15.66 25.79 -9.26
N PRO A 97 -16.51 26.61 -9.92
CA PRO A 97 -16.02 27.64 -10.82
C PRO A 97 -15.36 28.75 -9.98
N SER A 98 -14.08 28.59 -9.68
CA SER A 98 -13.27 29.65 -9.09
C SER A 98 -12.75 30.53 -10.23
N GLY A 99 -13.40 31.68 -10.48
CA GLY A 99 -12.81 32.67 -11.39
C GLY A 99 -13.73 33.80 -11.87
N PHE A 100 -13.50 35.00 -11.33
CA PHE A 100 -13.89 36.35 -11.79
C PHE A 100 -15.36 36.79 -11.89
N TRP A 101 -16.32 35.93 -12.25
CA TRP A 101 -17.71 36.41 -12.45
C TRP A 101 -18.60 36.42 -11.19
N GLY A 102 -18.23 35.71 -10.14
CA GLY A 102 -19.00 35.67 -8.88
C GLY A 102 -18.95 36.96 -8.05
N PHE A 103 -18.07 37.92 -8.40
CA PHE A 103 -17.93 39.18 -7.67
C PHE A 103 -18.87 40.29 -8.19
N LEU A 104 -19.40 40.17 -9.41
CA LEU A 104 -20.20 41.24 -10.05
C LEU A 104 -21.72 41.06 -9.92
N SER A 105 -22.21 39.94 -9.40
CA SER A 105 -23.67 39.70 -9.26
C SER A 105 -24.28 40.32 -7.99
N GLY A 106 -23.51 41.06 -7.19
CA GLY A 106 -23.95 41.65 -5.91
C GLY A 106 -24.18 43.16 -5.92
N ILE A 107 -24.01 43.85 -7.06
CA ILE A 107 -24.19 45.32 -7.18
C ILE A 107 -25.01 45.65 -8.43
N LEU A 108 -26.22 45.09 -8.53
CA LEU A 108 -27.27 45.65 -9.38
C LEU A 108 -28.62 45.59 -8.65
#